data_AF-A0A931CT23-F1
#
_entry.id   AF-A0A931CT23-F1
#
_cell.length_a   1.000
_cell.length_b   1.000
_cell.length_c   1.000
_cell.angle_alpha   90.00
_cell.angle_beta   90.00
_cell.angle_gamma   90.00
#
_symmetry.space_group_name_H-M   'P 1'
#
loop_
_entity.id
_entity.type
_entity.pdbx_description
1 polymer ?
#
loop_
_entity_poly.entity_id
_entity_poly.type
_entity_poly.pdbx_seq_one_letter_code
_entity_poly.pdbx_strand_id
1 'polypeptide(L)'
;MTEDDAPQMPPDIPEYLSVWSTYGQRAVWERVIAQGGNKDVALGALSALPEASALDALKANRAAVDLLVGRRWYVMREAREAGATWEAIGDALGVTKQGAQDYYRRKIEKQEMLVSDLHDAARARAVLDEGVSPNIVF
;
A
#
# COMPACT_ATOMS: atom_id res chain seq x y z
N MET A 1 -30.69 -6.04 14.35
CA MET A 1 -29.31 -5.94 13.86
C MET A 1 -28.91 -7.36 13.50
N THR A 2 -29.09 -7.73 12.24
CA THR A 2 -28.69 -9.04 11.71
C THR A 2 -27.17 -9.02 11.47
N GLU A 3 -26.51 -10.18 11.44
CA GLU A 3 -25.07 -10.30 11.11
C GLU A 3 -24.68 -9.60 9.78
N ASP A 4 -25.65 -9.34 8.92
CA ASP A 4 -25.53 -8.69 7.60
C ASP A 4 -25.36 -7.15 7.65
N ASP A 5 -25.52 -6.51 8.82
CA ASP A 5 -25.38 -5.06 9.01
C ASP A 5 -23.98 -4.64 9.52
N ALA A 6 -23.04 -5.58 9.65
CA ALA A 6 -21.68 -5.25 10.08
C ALA A 6 -20.99 -4.38 9.00
N PRO A 7 -20.32 -3.27 9.37
CA PRO A 7 -19.60 -2.46 8.40
C PRO A 7 -18.58 -3.32 7.64
N GLN A 8 -18.81 -3.53 6.34
CA GLN A 8 -17.85 -4.24 5.53
C GLN A 8 -16.59 -3.38 5.42
N MET A 9 -15.46 -3.93 5.85
CA MET A 9 -14.17 -3.26 5.68
C MET A 9 -13.94 -3.01 4.19
N PRO A 10 -13.43 -1.82 3.82
CA PRO A 10 -13.07 -1.57 2.43
C PRO A 10 -12.04 -2.62 1.96
N PRO A 11 -12.00 -2.95 0.66
CA PRO A 11 -11.02 -3.88 0.11
C PRO A 11 -9.59 -3.49 0.50
N ASP A 12 -8.71 -4.48 0.66
CA ASP A 12 -7.30 -4.24 0.97
C ASP A 12 -6.43 -4.34 -0.30
N ILE A 13 -5.12 -4.18 -0.12
CA ILE A 13 -4.14 -4.18 -1.22
C ILE A 13 -4.26 -5.43 -2.12
N PRO A 14 -4.37 -6.67 -1.60
CA PRO A 14 -4.47 -7.86 -2.47
C PRO A 14 -5.69 -7.82 -3.39
N GLU A 15 -6.83 -7.36 -2.90
CA GLU A 15 -8.07 -7.26 -3.68
C GLU A 15 -7.92 -6.24 -4.81
N TYR A 16 -7.36 -5.06 -4.52
CA TYR A 16 -7.10 -4.04 -5.55
C TYR A 16 -6.07 -4.52 -6.58
N LEU A 17 -5.01 -5.21 -6.15
CA LEU A 17 -4.02 -5.77 -7.07
C LEU A 17 -4.61 -6.88 -7.95
N SER A 18 -5.60 -7.62 -7.46
CA SER A 18 -6.31 -8.65 -8.23
C SER A 18 -7.10 -8.04 -9.40
N VAL A 19 -7.82 -6.94 -9.17
CA VAL A 19 -8.54 -6.21 -10.25
C VAL A 19 -7.56 -5.68 -11.30
N TRP A 20 -6.48 -5.03 -10.86
CA TRP A 20 -5.44 -4.52 -11.77
C TRP A 20 -4.80 -5.64 -12.60
N SER A 21 -4.44 -6.75 -11.95
CA SER A 21 -3.81 -7.89 -12.61
C SER A 21 -4.76 -8.62 -13.56
N THR A 22 -6.06 -8.67 -13.25
CA THR A 22 -7.09 -9.25 -14.12
C THR A 22 -7.18 -8.46 -15.42
N TYR A 23 -7.30 -7.13 -15.35
CA TYR A 23 -7.29 -6.27 -16.54
C TYR A 23 -6.02 -6.46 -17.37
N GLY A 24 -4.84 -6.49 -16.73
CA GLY A 24 -3.56 -6.72 -17.42
C GLY A 24 -3.53 -8.05 -18.19
N GLN A 25 -4.03 -9.13 -17.59
CA GLN A 25 -4.12 -10.44 -18.24
C GLN A 25 -5.10 -10.43 -19.42
N ARG A 26 -6.27 -9.80 -19.28
CA ARG A 26 -7.24 -9.66 -20.38
C ARG A 26 -6.65 -8.89 -21.55
N ALA A 27 -6.00 -7.75 -21.28
CA ALA A 27 -5.38 -6.92 -22.30
C ALA A 27 -4.26 -7.66 -23.07
N VAL A 28 -3.55 -8.59 -22.42
CA VAL A 28 -2.58 -9.46 -23.11
C VAL A 28 -3.29 -10.39 -24.09
N TRP A 29 -4.36 -11.08 -23.68
CA TRP A 29 -5.08 -12.01 -24.57
C TRP A 29 -5.81 -11.29 -25.71
N GLU A 30 -6.38 -10.12 -25.46
CA GLU A 30 -6.95 -9.27 -26.50
C GLU A 30 -5.89 -8.87 -27.54
N ARG A 31 -4.66 -8.55 -27.08
CA ARG A 31 -3.54 -8.25 -27.98
C ARG A 31 -3.11 -9.46 -28.80
N VAL A 32 -3.11 -10.66 -28.22
CA VAL A 32 -2.84 -11.91 -28.97
C VAL A 32 -3.82 -12.07 -30.12
N ILE A 33 -5.12 -11.84 -29.88
CA ILE A 33 -6.14 -11.88 -30.94
C ILE A 33 -5.86 -10.80 -32.00
N ALA A 34 -5.60 -9.57 -31.57
CA ALA A 34 -5.34 -8.45 -32.48
C ALA A 34 -4.09 -8.66 -33.36
N GLN A 35 -3.10 -9.41 -32.88
CA GLN A 35 -1.86 -9.73 -33.58
C GLN A 35 -1.94 -11.02 -34.43
N GLY A 36 -3.12 -11.63 -34.55
CA GLY A 36 -3.31 -12.84 -35.36
C GLY A 36 -2.81 -14.13 -34.70
N GLY A 37 -2.68 -14.14 -33.38
CA GLY A 37 -2.37 -15.35 -32.61
C GLY A 37 -3.53 -16.35 -32.57
N ASN A 38 -3.33 -17.45 -31.84
CA ASN A 38 -4.36 -18.51 -31.72
C ASN A 38 -5.60 -17.99 -30.98
N LYS A 39 -6.67 -17.74 -31.75
CA LYS A 39 -7.92 -17.13 -31.27
C LYS A 39 -8.65 -18.02 -30.27
N ASP A 40 -8.69 -19.34 -30.48
CA ASP A 40 -9.43 -20.25 -29.61
C ASP A 40 -8.79 -20.32 -28.22
N VAL A 41 -7.45 -20.35 -28.16
CA VAL A 41 -6.71 -20.29 -26.90
C VAL A 41 -6.95 -18.97 -26.17
N ALA A 42 -6.86 -17.85 -26.89
CA ALA A 42 -7.04 -16.53 -26.30
C ALA A 42 -8.47 -16.29 -25.79
N LEU A 43 -9.49 -16.72 -26.54
CA LEU A 43 -10.89 -16.65 -26.11
C LEU A 43 -11.16 -17.55 -24.90
N GLY A 44 -10.60 -18.77 -24.89
CA GLY A 44 -10.68 -19.66 -23.74
C GLY A 44 -10.11 -19.01 -22.48
N ALA A 45 -8.93 -18.39 -22.58
CA ALA A 45 -8.32 -17.68 -21.46
C ALA A 45 -9.14 -16.46 -21.00
N LEU A 46 -9.67 -15.65 -21.93
CA LEU A 46 -10.53 -14.51 -21.59
C LEU A 46 -11.81 -14.93 -20.87
N SER A 47 -12.41 -16.05 -21.25
CA SER A 47 -13.65 -16.56 -20.62
C SER A 47 -13.45 -17.03 -19.18
N ALA A 48 -12.23 -17.38 -18.80
CA ALA A 48 -11.88 -17.80 -17.44
C ALA A 48 -11.53 -16.63 -16.51
N LEU A 49 -11.37 -15.42 -17.06
CA LEU A 49 -11.04 -14.22 -16.30
C LEU A 49 -12.31 -13.43 -15.97
N PRO A 50 -12.46 -12.89 -14.75
CA PRO A 50 -13.51 -11.92 -14.46
C PRO A 50 -13.46 -10.72 -15.41
N GLU A 51 -14.58 -10.07 -15.63
CA GLU A 51 -14.61 -8.80 -16.35
C GLU A 51 -13.94 -7.71 -15.50
N ALA A 52 -13.05 -6.93 -16.12
CA ALA A 52 -12.40 -5.79 -15.51
C ALA A 52 -12.14 -4.75 -16.60
N SER A 53 -12.74 -3.56 -16.47
CA SER A 53 -12.47 -2.47 -17.41
C SER A 53 -11.15 -1.77 -17.09
N ALA A 54 -10.61 -1.03 -18.06
CA ALA A 54 -9.44 -0.17 -17.84
C ALA A 54 -9.67 0.86 -16.72
N LEU A 55 -10.92 1.34 -16.57
CA LEU A 55 -11.26 2.29 -15.51
C LEU A 55 -11.30 1.62 -14.13
N ASP A 56 -11.77 0.37 -14.03
CA ASP A 56 -11.75 -0.39 -12.78
C ASP A 56 -10.31 -0.68 -12.34
N ALA A 57 -9.47 -1.07 -13.30
CA ALA A 57 -8.04 -1.25 -13.08
C ALA A 57 -7.40 0.06 -12.56
N LEU A 58 -7.66 1.19 -13.21
CA LEU A 58 -7.11 2.49 -12.77
C LEU A 58 -7.57 2.88 -11.36
N LYS A 59 -8.84 2.68 -11.03
CA LYS A 59 -9.37 2.92 -9.69
C LYS A 59 -8.71 2.03 -8.65
N ALA A 60 -8.55 0.74 -8.96
CA ALA A 60 -7.90 -0.21 -8.07
C ALA A 60 -6.41 0.10 -7.87
N ASN A 61 -5.70 0.47 -8.94
CA ASN A 61 -4.30 0.90 -8.88
C ASN A 61 -4.13 2.10 -7.95
N ARG A 62 -4.94 3.16 -8.14
CA ARG A 62 -4.92 4.33 -7.27
C ARG A 62 -5.17 3.93 -5.82
N ALA A 63 -6.20 3.13 -5.54
CA ALA A 63 -6.53 2.73 -4.18
C ALA A 63 -5.40 1.90 -3.51
N ALA A 64 -4.77 0.98 -4.25
CA ALA A 64 -3.63 0.22 -3.77
C ALA A 64 -2.43 1.14 -3.45
N VAL A 65 -2.11 2.09 -4.34
CA VAL A 65 -1.04 3.07 -4.12
C VAL A 65 -1.35 3.96 -2.91
N ASP A 66 -2.58 4.46 -2.81
CA ASP A 66 -3.04 5.29 -1.69
C ASP A 66 -2.92 4.53 -0.36
N LEU A 67 -3.24 3.23 -0.33
CA LEU A 67 -3.05 2.38 0.85
C LEU A 67 -1.58 2.13 1.17
N LEU A 68 -0.75 1.74 0.19
CA LEU A 68 0.68 1.49 0.39
C LEU A 68 1.40 2.75 0.90
N VAL A 69 1.11 3.91 0.30
CA VAL A 69 1.66 5.21 0.71
C VAL A 69 0.98 5.72 1.99
N GLY A 70 -0.26 5.35 2.27
CA GLY A 70 -0.97 5.68 3.50
C GLY A 70 -0.38 4.97 4.71
N ARG A 71 0.00 3.69 4.54
CA ARG A 71 0.43 2.76 5.58
C ARG A 71 1.94 2.74 5.82
N ARG A 72 2.75 3.23 4.88
CA ARG A 72 4.22 3.23 4.98
C ARG A 72 4.78 3.77 6.30
N TRP A 73 4.12 4.75 6.93
CA TRP A 73 4.64 5.38 8.15
C TRP A 73 4.86 4.40 9.30
N TYR A 74 3.98 3.40 9.52
CA TYR A 74 4.17 2.48 10.65
C TYR A 74 5.36 1.55 10.41
N VAL A 75 5.64 1.20 9.15
CA VAL A 75 6.82 0.42 8.77
C VAL A 75 8.10 1.26 8.98
N MET A 76 8.05 2.56 8.68
CA MET A 76 9.16 3.46 8.98
C MET A 76 9.42 3.56 10.50
N ARG A 77 8.36 3.60 11.31
CA ARG A 77 8.48 3.57 12.77
C ARG A 77 9.12 2.27 13.24
N GLU A 78 8.64 1.12 12.77
CA GLU A 78 9.19 -0.19 13.12
C GLU A 78 10.66 -0.33 12.71
N ALA A 79 11.04 0.21 11.54
CA ALA A 79 12.43 0.28 11.12
C ALA A 79 13.29 1.12 12.08
N ARG A 80 12.77 2.28 12.54
CA ARG A 80 13.45 3.11 13.55
C ARG A 80 13.57 2.40 14.90
N GLU A 81 12.53 1.71 15.34
CA GLU A 81 12.51 0.91 16.58
C GLU A 81 13.53 -0.24 16.51
N ALA A 82 13.74 -0.80 15.32
CA ALA A 82 14.77 -1.79 15.05
C ALA A 82 16.19 -1.19 14.87
N GLY A 83 16.35 0.12 15.03
CA GLY A 83 17.64 0.81 14.99
C GLY A 83 18.08 1.32 13.61
N ALA A 84 17.24 1.25 12.57
CA ALA A 84 17.55 1.85 11.28
C ALA A 84 17.72 3.37 11.40
N THR A 85 18.71 3.93 10.73
CA THR A 85 18.89 5.40 10.67
C THR A 85 17.89 6.03 9.70
N TRP A 86 17.62 7.32 9.86
CA TRP A 86 16.81 8.08 8.90
C TRP A 86 17.44 8.14 7.49
N GLU A 87 18.76 8.01 7.41
CA GLU A 87 19.49 7.92 6.14
C GLU A 87 19.20 6.57 5.45
N ALA A 88 19.31 5.44 6.16
CA ALA A 88 18.97 4.13 5.61
C ALA A 88 17.50 4.04 5.17
N ILE A 89 16.59 4.67 5.91
CA ILE A 89 15.18 4.77 5.52
C ILE A 89 15.01 5.65 4.28
N GLY A 90 15.74 6.77 4.19
CA GLY A 90 15.78 7.62 3.00
C GLY A 90 16.21 6.82 1.76
N ASP A 91 17.32 6.10 1.86
CA ASP A 91 17.86 5.26 0.79
C ASP A 91 16.85 4.19 0.33
N ALA A 92 16.22 3.49 1.27
CA ALA A 92 15.20 2.48 0.98
C ALA A 92 13.97 3.06 0.27
N LEU A 93 13.67 4.34 0.49
CA LEU A 93 12.57 5.06 -0.13
C LEU A 93 12.97 5.84 -1.38
N GLY A 94 14.26 5.90 -1.72
CA GLY A 94 14.79 6.71 -2.82
C GLY A 94 14.68 8.21 -2.60
N VAL A 95 14.73 8.67 -1.34
CA VAL A 95 14.65 10.09 -0.95
C VAL A 95 15.79 10.44 0.01
N THR A 96 15.99 11.74 0.26
CA THR A 96 16.98 12.18 1.26
C THR A 96 16.55 11.82 2.68
N LYS A 97 17.52 11.77 3.62
CA LYS A 97 17.28 11.68 5.07
C LYS A 97 16.19 12.66 5.54
N GLN A 98 16.32 13.93 5.16
CA GLN A 98 15.35 14.98 5.51
C GLN A 98 13.97 14.70 4.89
N GLY A 99 13.92 14.22 3.64
CA GLY A 99 12.68 13.85 2.97
C GLY A 99 11.94 12.72 3.70
N ALA A 100 12.66 11.71 4.19
CA ALA A 100 12.08 10.63 4.99
C ALA A 100 11.55 11.13 6.34
N GLN A 101 12.32 11.96 7.06
CA GLN A 101 11.90 12.56 8.33
C GLN A 101 10.66 13.44 8.18
N ASP A 102 10.64 14.32 7.17
CA ASP A 102 9.53 15.24 6.93
C ASP A 102 8.26 14.49 6.51
N TYR A 103 8.40 13.45 5.69
CA TYR A 103 7.29 12.57 5.34
C TYR A 103 6.70 11.91 6.59
N TYR A 104 7.55 11.33 7.44
CA TYR A 104 7.11 10.63 8.65
C TYR A 104 6.40 11.60 9.61
N ARG A 105 6.99 12.77 9.87
CA ARG A 105 6.42 13.82 10.72
C ARG A 105 5.00 14.22 10.28
N ARG A 106 4.84 14.55 8.99
CA ARG A 106 3.52 14.92 8.44
C ARG A 106 2.48 13.80 8.56
N LYS A 107 2.90 12.53 8.50
CA LYS A 107 2.00 11.40 8.63
C LYS A 107 1.51 11.22 10.06
N ILE A 108 2.41 11.30 11.05
CA ILE A 108 2.01 11.16 12.45
C ILE A 108 1.14 12.34 12.91
N GLU A 109 1.45 13.57 12.49
CA GLU A 109 0.61 14.75 12.75
C GLU A 109 -0.81 14.55 12.19
N LYS A 110 -0.92 14.01 10.98
CA LYS A 110 -2.22 13.69 10.38
C LYS A 110 -2.98 12.59 11.14
N GLN A 111 -2.28 11.58 11.67
CA GLN A 111 -2.92 10.53 12.48
C GLN A 111 -3.40 11.08 13.82
N GLU A 112 -2.59 11.90 14.48
CA GLU A 112 -2.96 12.59 15.73
C GLU A 112 -4.20 13.46 15.56
N MET A 113 -4.36 14.14 14.42
CA MET A 113 -5.54 14.95 14.13
C MET A 113 -6.80 14.14 13.82
N LEU A 114 -6.68 12.99 13.16
CA LEU A 114 -7.84 12.26 12.61
C LEU A 114 -8.32 11.12 13.50
N VAL A 115 -7.41 10.49 14.24
CA VAL A 115 -7.66 9.27 15.03
C VAL A 115 -6.89 9.32 16.35
N SER A 116 -6.98 10.45 17.06
CA SER A 116 -6.28 10.69 18.33
C SER A 116 -6.44 9.54 19.32
N ASP A 117 -7.63 8.97 19.41
CA ASP A 117 -7.98 7.95 20.42
C ASP A 117 -7.44 6.55 20.08
N LEU A 118 -7.05 6.32 18.81
CA LEU A 118 -6.52 5.04 18.31
C LEU A 118 -5.02 5.12 17.99
N HIS A 119 -4.42 6.30 18.08
CA HIS A 119 -3.03 6.54 17.70
C HIS A 119 -2.13 6.69 18.92
N ASP A 120 -1.14 5.81 19.06
CA ASP A 120 -0.06 5.96 20.04
C ASP A 120 0.95 7.04 19.60
N ALA A 121 0.59 8.29 19.85
CA ALA A 121 1.38 9.47 19.50
C ALA A 121 2.74 9.50 20.21
N ALA A 122 2.79 9.01 21.46
CA ALA A 122 4.03 8.99 22.24
C ALA A 122 5.06 8.06 21.60
N ARG A 123 4.66 6.83 21.28
CA ARG A 123 5.52 5.87 20.55
C ARG A 123 5.90 6.39 19.18
N ALA A 124 4.95 6.99 18.45
CA ALA A 124 5.21 7.52 17.12
C ALA A 124 6.21 8.68 17.11
N ARG A 125 6.21 9.55 18.13
CA ARG A 125 7.16 10.66 18.25
C ARG A 125 8.53 10.24 18.77
N ALA A 126 8.60 9.21 19.63
CA ALA A 126 9.86 8.76 20.22
C ALA A 126 10.94 8.45 19.15
N VAL A 127 10.55 7.90 18.00
CA VAL A 127 11.49 7.52 16.94
C VAL A 127 12.06 8.69 16.12
N LEU A 128 11.56 9.91 16.29
CA LEU A 128 12.05 11.10 15.57
C LEU A 128 13.47 11.48 16.00
N ASP A 129 13.80 11.31 17.28
CA ASP A 129 15.10 11.71 17.82
C ASP A 129 16.21 10.74 17.35
N GLU A 130 17.37 11.28 17.00
CA GLU A 130 18.54 10.48 16.58
C GLU A 130 19.08 9.59 17.73
N GLY A 131 18.67 9.86 18.96
CA GLY A 131 19.25 9.31 20.20
C GLY A 131 18.48 8.19 20.88
N VAL A 132 17.44 7.59 20.28
CA VAL A 132 16.80 6.40 20.88
C VAL A 132 17.75 5.21 20.75
N SER A 133 18.62 5.08 21.74
CA SER A 133 19.31 3.84 22.04
C SER A 133 18.27 2.76 22.33
N PRO A 134 18.43 1.52 21.84
CA PRO A 134 17.54 0.44 22.23
C PRO A 134 17.61 0.32 23.75
N ASN A 135 16.45 0.40 24.41
CA ASN A 135 16.31 -0.04 25.79
C ASN A 135 16.54 -1.55 25.80
N ILE A 136 17.80 -1.96 25.85
CA ILE A 136 18.18 -3.33 26.17
C ILE A 136 17.95 -3.46 27.67
N VAL A 137 16.77 -3.98 28.01
CA VAL A 137 16.54 -4.53 29.35
C VAL A 137 17.24 -5.89 29.36
N PHE A 138 18.35 -5.97 30.10
CA PHE A 138 19.03 -7.23 30.42
C PHE A 138 18.20 -8.08 31.38
#